data_AF-A0A7V4SR97-F1
#
_entry.id   AF-A0A7V4SR97-F1
#
_cell.length_a   1.000
_cell.length_b   1.000
_cell.length_c   1.000
_cell.angle_alpha   90.00
_cell.angle_beta   90.00
_cell.angle_gamma   90.00
#
_symmetry.space_group_name_H-M   'P 1'
#
loop_
_entity.id
_entity.type
_entity.pdbx_description
1 polymer ?
#
loop_
_entity_poly.entity_id
_entity_poly.type
_entity_poly.pdbx_seq_one_letter_code
_entity_poly.pdbx_strand_id
1 'polypeptide(L)'
;MGRLLEAGKTTSVCLDAAYNSYMHPHVFLASDHGNMECTGISRPSEEITADVRGERVWVYRNAELRSRIKSQFPKTVEWPSIGLPDDYLPLIANGRYGFISIGEALVAHGGILLDEVVVPFVEIRRRMQ
;
A
#
# COMPACT_ATOMS: atom_id res chain seq x y z
N MET A 1 19.97 -2.47 11.66
CA MET A 1 19.99 -0.99 11.77
C MET A 1 19.20 -0.43 10.58
N GLY A 2 17.87 -0.47 10.66
CA GLY A 2 17.00 0.01 9.59
C GLY A 2 16.93 1.53 9.63
N ARG A 3 17.29 2.19 8.52
CA ARG A 3 17.00 3.61 8.33
C ARG A 3 15.49 3.75 8.20
N LEU A 4 14.85 4.27 9.26
CA LEU A 4 13.53 4.89 9.14
C LEU A 4 13.66 5.98 8.08
N LEU A 5 12.89 5.86 6.99
CA LEU A 5 12.79 6.87 5.96
C LEU A 5 12.29 8.16 6.61
N GLU A 6 13.08 9.24 6.55
CA GLU A 6 12.65 10.57 6.98
C GLU A 6 11.60 11.12 5.99
N ALA A 7 10.34 10.72 6.15
CA ALA A 7 9.21 11.26 5.40
C ALA A 7 8.86 12.73 5.76
N GLY A 8 9.60 13.36 6.70
CA GLY A 8 9.21 14.63 7.31
C GLY A 8 9.67 15.91 6.60
N LYS A 9 10.60 15.85 5.64
CA LYS A 9 11.17 17.07 5.01
C LYS A 9 10.31 17.64 3.89
N THR A 10 9.57 16.80 3.17
CA THR A 10 8.76 17.24 2.03
C THR A 10 7.43 17.87 2.47
N THR A 11 6.83 17.34 3.53
CA THR A 11 5.55 17.81 4.08
C THR A 11 5.67 19.18 4.75
N SER A 12 6.78 19.48 5.44
CA SER A 12 6.96 20.78 6.12
C SER A 12 7.04 21.94 5.13
N VAL A 13 7.76 21.78 4.01
CA VAL A 13 7.92 22.84 2.99
C VAL A 13 6.59 23.17 2.31
N CYS A 14 5.77 22.17 1.99
CA CYS A 14 4.45 22.38 1.38
C CYS A 14 3.46 23.04 2.35
N LEU A 15 3.50 22.67 3.63
CA LEU A 15 2.66 23.26 4.68
C LEU A 15 3.04 24.72 4.93
N ASP A 16 4.33 25.03 5.05
CA ASP A 16 4.81 26.39 5.27
C ASP A 16 4.50 27.32 4.08
N ALA A 17 4.64 26.82 2.84
CA ALA A 17 4.29 27.58 1.64
C ALA A 17 2.79 27.87 1.57
N ALA A 18 1.93 26.88 1.86
CA ALA A 18 0.47 27.05 1.85
C ALA A 18 -0.03 27.95 2.98
N TYR A 19 0.59 27.86 4.16
CA TYR A 19 0.17 28.59 5.35
C TYR A 19 0.60 30.06 5.34
N ASN A 20 1.75 30.38 4.74
CA ASN A 20 2.29 31.75 4.71
C ASN A 20 1.82 32.59 3.50
N SER A 21 1.21 31.98 2.49
CA SER A 21 0.80 32.66 1.25
C SER A 21 -0.66 33.13 1.21
N TYR A 22 -1.52 32.66 2.13
CA TYR A 22 -2.94 33.03 2.18
C TYR A 22 -3.33 33.58 3.55
N MET A 23 -4.23 34.58 3.58
CA MET A 23 -4.61 35.25 4.83
C MET A 23 -5.48 34.41 5.77
N HIS A 24 -6.16 33.34 5.33
CA HIS A 24 -6.87 32.39 6.22
C HIS A 24 -7.10 31.01 5.55
N PRO A 25 -6.06 30.19 5.30
CA PRO A 25 -6.25 28.91 4.64
C PRO A 25 -6.76 27.83 5.61
N HIS A 26 -7.84 27.15 5.24
CA HIS A 26 -8.12 25.81 5.73
C HIS A 26 -7.15 24.87 5.04
N VAL A 27 -6.16 24.36 5.77
CA VAL A 27 -5.16 23.44 5.23
C VAL A 27 -5.57 22.03 5.59
N PHE A 28 -5.78 21.16 4.60
CA PHE A 28 -6.06 19.75 4.82
C PHE A 28 -4.83 18.92 4.49
N LEU A 29 -4.43 18.06 5.43
CA LEU A 29 -3.37 17.08 5.25
C LEU A 29 -3.99 15.69 5.17
N ALA A 30 -3.69 14.96 4.09
CA ALA A 30 -4.15 13.61 3.87
C ALA A 30 -2.99 12.68 3.49
N SER A 31 -3.23 11.37 3.55
CA SER A 31 -2.38 10.36 2.91
C SER A 31 -3.22 9.57 1.91
N ASP A 32 -2.61 9.08 0.84
CA ASP A 32 -3.23 8.17 -0.13
C ASP A 32 -3.24 6.72 0.38
N HIS A 33 -2.22 6.35 1.15
CA HIS A 33 -2.13 5.06 1.84
C HIS A 33 -1.33 5.17 3.15
N GLY A 34 -1.42 4.14 3.98
CA GLY A 34 -0.50 3.89 5.09
C GLY A 34 0.64 2.96 4.67
N ASN A 35 1.45 2.53 5.64
CA ASN A 35 2.59 1.63 5.42
C ASN A 35 2.72 0.65 6.58
N MET A 36 3.22 -0.56 6.30
CA MET A 36 3.43 -1.57 7.33
C MET A 36 4.61 -2.48 7.01
N GLU A 37 5.25 -3.04 8.05
CA GLU A 37 6.33 -4.02 7.91
C GLU A 37 5.80 -5.42 7.58
N CYS A 38 6.12 -5.94 6.40
CA CYS A 38 5.72 -7.27 5.95
C CYS A 38 6.90 -8.25 5.94
N THR A 39 6.59 -9.55 6.09
CA THR A 39 7.55 -10.66 6.05
C THR A 39 7.34 -11.52 4.80
N GLY A 40 8.43 -12.07 4.26
CA GLY A 40 8.38 -12.78 2.98
C GLY A 40 7.68 -14.13 2.99
N ILE A 41 6.88 -14.36 1.95
CA ILE A 41 6.27 -15.66 1.60
C ILE A 41 6.85 -16.26 0.32
N SER A 42 7.99 -15.75 -0.16
CA SER A 42 8.57 -15.99 -1.49
C SER A 42 7.73 -15.42 -2.63
N ARG A 43 8.29 -15.44 -3.85
CA ARG A 43 7.63 -14.98 -5.07
C ARG A 43 7.23 -16.19 -5.91
N PRO A 44 6.04 -16.20 -6.53
CA PRO A 44 5.70 -17.20 -7.53
C PRO A 44 6.76 -17.25 -8.64
N SER A 45 7.20 -18.45 -9.02
CA SER A 45 8.19 -18.67 -10.08
C SER A 45 7.64 -18.38 -11.48
N GLU A 46 6.32 -18.25 -11.62
CA GLU A 46 5.63 -17.92 -12.86
C GLU A 46 5.78 -16.42 -13.16
N GLU A 47 7.02 -16.04 -13.48
CA GLU A 47 7.49 -14.68 -13.76
C GLU A 47 6.91 -14.07 -15.05
N ILE A 48 5.95 -14.69 -15.73
CA ILE A 48 5.45 -14.21 -17.03
C ILE A 48 3.97 -13.78 -16.97
N THR A 49 3.25 -14.11 -15.91
CA THR A 49 1.78 -14.13 -15.97
C THR A 49 1.03 -13.12 -15.11
N ALA A 50 1.70 -12.45 -14.18
CA ALA A 50 1.10 -11.33 -13.46
C ALA A 50 1.39 -10.02 -14.20
N ASP A 51 0.34 -9.25 -14.45
CA ASP A 51 0.35 -7.94 -15.09
C ASP A 51 1.02 -6.88 -14.21
N VAL A 52 0.76 -6.96 -12.91
CA VAL A 52 1.30 -6.06 -11.89
C VAL A 52 1.91 -6.90 -10.78
N ARG A 53 3.08 -6.48 -10.29
CA ARG A 53 3.87 -7.20 -9.29
C ARG A 53 4.34 -6.25 -8.19
N GLY A 54 3.46 -5.97 -7.25
CA GLY A 54 3.82 -5.29 -6.01
C GLY A 54 4.29 -6.26 -4.93
N GLU A 55 4.85 -5.73 -3.86
CA GLU A 55 5.21 -6.52 -2.68
C GLU A 55 3.96 -7.05 -1.96
N ARG A 56 2.85 -6.32 -2.03
CA ARG A 56 1.59 -6.68 -1.35
C ARG A 56 0.58 -7.36 -2.26
N VAL A 57 0.57 -7.03 -3.56
CA VAL A 57 -0.46 -7.49 -4.49
C VAL A 57 0.14 -7.85 -5.84
N TRP A 58 -0.27 -9.00 -6.36
CA TRP A 58 -0.06 -9.38 -7.76
C TRP A 58 -1.41 -9.40 -8.48
N VAL A 59 -1.44 -8.96 -9.73
CA VAL A 59 -2.69 -8.88 -10.52
C VAL A 59 -2.60 -9.81 -11.71
N TYR A 60 -3.66 -10.58 -11.92
CA TYR A 60 -3.80 -11.54 -13.01
C TYR A 60 -4.99 -11.17 -13.90
N ARG A 61 -4.98 -11.64 -15.14
CA ARG A 61 -6.15 -11.62 -16.04
C ARG A 61 -6.87 -12.97 -16.14
N ASN A 62 -6.26 -14.03 -15.63
CA ASN A 62 -6.78 -15.39 -15.71
C ASN A 62 -7.08 -15.92 -14.29
N ALA A 63 -8.34 -16.28 -14.05
CA ALA A 63 -8.82 -16.71 -12.74
C ALA A 63 -8.22 -18.06 -12.33
N GLU A 64 -8.13 -19.01 -13.27
CA GLU A 64 -7.57 -20.35 -13.00
C GLU A 64 -6.13 -20.27 -12.52
N LEU A 65 -5.36 -19.39 -13.15
CA LEU A 65 -3.99 -19.12 -12.80
C LEU A 65 -3.85 -18.46 -11.42
N ARG A 66 -4.68 -17.46 -11.15
CA ARG A 66 -4.72 -16.83 -9.83
C ARG A 66 -5.04 -17.86 -8.74
N SER A 67 -6.02 -18.72 -8.96
CA SER A 67 -6.41 -19.77 -8.03
C SER A 67 -5.32 -20.84 -7.87
N ARG A 68 -4.60 -21.18 -8.94
CA ARG A 68 -3.43 -22.05 -8.86
C ARG A 68 -2.35 -21.45 -7.97
N ILE A 69 -1.98 -20.18 -8.18
CA ILE A 69 -1.00 -19.51 -7.31
C ILE A 69 -1.52 -19.39 -5.88
N LYS A 70 -2.79 -19.06 -5.66
CA LYS A 70 -3.41 -19.04 -4.32
C LYS A 70 -3.22 -20.37 -3.58
N SER A 71 -3.33 -21.50 -4.26
CA SER A 71 -3.11 -22.83 -3.65
C SER A 71 -1.67 -23.07 -3.21
N GLN A 72 -0.70 -22.51 -3.93
CA GLN A 72 0.73 -22.57 -3.60
C GLN A 72 1.11 -21.58 -2.49
N PHE A 73 0.39 -20.45 -2.41
CA PHE A 73 0.62 -19.37 -1.45
C PHE A 73 -0.60 -19.19 -0.54
N PRO A 74 -0.82 -20.08 0.45
CA PRO A 74 -2.04 -20.09 1.27
C PRO A 74 -2.22 -18.80 2.10
N LYS A 75 -1.15 -18.05 2.35
CA LYS A 75 -1.14 -16.74 3.04
C LYS A 75 -1.60 -15.57 2.16
N THR A 76 -2.29 -15.83 1.06
CA THR A 76 -2.86 -14.81 0.18
C THR A 76 -4.39 -14.83 0.20
N VAL A 77 -5.03 -13.80 -0.34
CA VAL A 77 -6.48 -13.68 -0.53
C VAL A 77 -6.76 -13.37 -1.98
N GLU A 78 -7.67 -14.12 -2.59
CA GLU A 78 -8.24 -13.77 -3.89
C GLU A 78 -9.27 -12.67 -3.67
N TRP A 79 -8.93 -11.44 -4.04
CA TRP A 79 -9.87 -10.33 -3.92
C TRP A 79 -10.95 -10.48 -4.99
N PRO A 80 -12.25 -10.46 -4.64
CA PRO A 80 -13.30 -10.44 -5.65
C PRO A 80 -13.20 -9.14 -6.46
N SER A 81 -13.70 -9.10 -7.69
CA SER A 81 -13.71 -7.90 -8.56
C SER A 81 -14.67 -6.80 -8.08
N ILE A 82 -14.81 -6.63 -6.76
CA ILE A 82 -15.61 -5.57 -6.15
C ILE A 82 -14.85 -4.26 -6.32
N GLY A 83 -15.43 -3.34 -7.10
CA GLY A 83 -14.86 -2.01 -7.36
C GLY A 83 -13.69 -2.00 -8.33
N LEU A 84 -13.44 -3.11 -9.04
CA LEU A 84 -12.37 -3.27 -10.04
C LEU A 84 -12.96 -3.84 -11.34
N PRO A 85 -12.28 -3.66 -12.49
CA PRO A 85 -12.67 -4.35 -13.73
C PRO A 85 -12.74 -5.88 -13.55
N ASP A 86 -13.61 -6.54 -14.31
CA ASP A 86 -13.83 -7.99 -14.19
C ASP A 86 -12.59 -8.83 -14.53
N ASP A 87 -11.72 -8.32 -15.39
CA ASP A 87 -10.45 -8.95 -15.80
C ASP A 87 -9.26 -8.52 -14.92
N TYR A 88 -9.51 -7.69 -13.90
CA TYR A 88 -8.51 -7.29 -12.93
C TYR A 88 -8.67 -8.17 -11.69
N LEU A 89 -7.83 -9.20 -11.58
CA LEU A 89 -7.96 -10.24 -10.56
C LEU A 89 -6.77 -10.17 -9.57
N PRO A 90 -6.89 -9.42 -8.46
CA PRO A 90 -5.81 -9.31 -7.48
C PRO A 90 -5.67 -10.58 -6.65
N LEU A 91 -4.42 -10.94 -6.38
CA LEU A 91 -4.02 -11.87 -5.33
C LEU A 91 -3.22 -11.07 -4.30
N ILE A 92 -3.82 -10.90 -3.12
CA ILE A 92 -3.31 -10.01 -2.08
C ILE A 92 -2.57 -10.85 -1.04
N ALA A 93 -1.35 -10.49 -0.67
CA ALA A 93 -0.67 -11.09 0.47
C ALA A 93 -1.40 -10.69 1.77
N ASN A 94 -1.97 -11.67 2.47
CA ASN A 94 -2.82 -11.43 3.63
C ASN A 94 -1.99 -11.03 4.86
N GLY A 95 -2.60 -10.32 5.81
CA GLY A 95 -1.93 -9.94 7.05
C GLY A 95 -0.62 -9.20 6.79
N ARG A 96 0.40 -9.47 7.59
CA ARG A 96 1.73 -8.84 7.47
C ARG A 96 2.69 -9.64 6.58
N TYR A 97 2.21 -10.19 5.47
CA TYR A 97 3.03 -10.95 4.51
C TYR A 97 3.27 -10.21 3.20
N GLY A 98 4.36 -10.49 2.50
CA GLY A 98 4.63 -9.91 1.18
C GLY A 98 5.24 -10.91 0.22
N PHE A 99 5.02 -10.72 -1.07
CA PHE A 99 5.68 -11.44 -2.15
C PHE A 99 7.16 -11.01 -2.26
N ILE A 100 7.91 -11.31 -1.21
CA ILE A 100 9.33 -11.01 -1.00
C ILE A 100 10.02 -12.29 -0.46
N SER A 101 11.35 -12.31 -0.42
CA SER A 101 12.09 -13.53 -0.09
C SER A 101 11.82 -13.99 1.35
N ILE A 102 11.74 -15.30 1.58
CA ILE A 102 11.53 -15.86 2.93
C ILE A 102 12.69 -15.43 3.84
N GLY A 103 12.36 -14.97 5.04
CA GLY A 103 13.34 -14.46 6.02
C GLY A 103 13.66 -12.98 5.87
N GLU A 104 13.18 -12.32 4.81
CA GLU A 104 13.27 -10.86 4.66
C GLU A 104 12.05 -10.17 5.25
N ALA A 105 12.26 -8.92 5.67
CA ALA A 105 11.22 -7.99 6.06
C ALA A 105 11.47 -6.63 5.41
N LEU A 106 10.40 -5.93 5.03
CA LEU A 106 10.45 -4.57 4.51
C LEU A 106 9.17 -3.81 4.85
N VAL A 107 9.20 -2.49 4.70
CA VAL A 107 8.01 -1.64 4.81
C VAL A 107 7.39 -1.48 3.43
N ALA A 108 6.11 -1.83 3.28
CA ALA A 108 5.36 -1.72 2.03
C ALA A 108 3.91 -1.31 2.28
N HIS A 109 3.21 -1.07 1.18
CA HIS A 109 1.80 -0.72 1.11
C HIS A 109 1.13 -1.39 -0.12
N GLY A 110 -0.18 -1.23 -0.25
CA GLY A 110 -0.97 -1.75 -1.37
C GLY A 110 -1.83 -2.98 -1.02
N GLY A 111 -1.75 -3.48 0.21
CA GLY A 111 -2.64 -4.51 0.73
C GLY A 111 -3.97 -3.94 1.26
N ILE A 112 -4.72 -4.80 1.94
CA ILE A 112 -6.06 -4.50 2.51
C ILE A 112 -6.05 -4.34 4.03
N LEU A 113 -4.86 -4.26 4.66
CA LEU A 113 -4.81 -4.10 6.11
C LEU A 113 -5.21 -2.69 6.52
N LEU A 114 -5.76 -2.59 7.74
CA LEU A 114 -6.18 -1.32 8.32
C LEU A 114 -5.04 -0.30 8.35
N ASP A 115 -3.82 -0.75 8.66
CA ASP A 115 -2.60 0.07 8.68
C ASP A 115 -2.25 0.67 7.30
N GLU A 116 -2.74 0.09 6.21
CA GLU A 116 -2.51 0.55 4.83
C GLU A 116 -3.69 1.39 4.30
N VAL A 117 -4.92 1.11 4.75
CA VAL A 117 -6.14 1.70 4.18
C VAL A 117 -6.68 2.87 5.01
N VAL A 118 -6.53 2.83 6.35
CA VAL A 118 -6.95 3.94 7.21
C VAL A 118 -5.83 4.95 7.32
N VAL A 119 -6.09 6.11 6.74
CA VAL A 119 -5.12 7.20 6.56
C VAL A 119 -5.56 8.45 7.32
N PRO A 120 -4.60 9.29 7.75
CA PRO A 120 -4.95 10.56 8.36
C PRO A 120 -5.67 11.46 7.34
N PHE A 121 -6.71 12.16 7.82
CA PHE A 121 -7.30 13.31 7.17
C PHE A 121 -7.46 14.40 8.23
N VAL A 122 -6.56 15.38 8.20
CA VAL A 122 -6.38 16.36 9.27
C VAL A 122 -6.64 17.76 8.72
N GLU A 123 -7.51 18.51 9.38
CA GLU A 123 -7.65 19.95 9.15
C GLU A 123 -6.73 20.72 10.09
N ILE A 124 -5.85 21.53 9.50
CA ILE A 124 -4.93 22.43 10.19
C ILE A 124 -5.50 23.84 10.08
N ARG A 125 -5.73 24.46 11.25
CA ARG A 125 -6.24 25.84 11.37
C ARG A 125 -5.24 26.73 12.08
N ARG A 126 -5.13 27.97 11.61
CA ARG A 126 -4.42 29.02 12.35
C ARG A 126 -5.20 29.37 13.60
N ARG A 127 -4.55 29.23 14.76
CA ARG A 127 -5.08 29.79 16.01
C ARG A 127 -5.01 31.32 15.89
N MET A 128 -6.16 31.98 15.80
CA MET A 128 -6.21 33.43 15.96
C MET A 128 -5.97 33.74 17.44
N GLN A 129 -4.94 34.54 17.72
CA GLN A 129 -4.70 35.15 19.03
C GLN A 129 -5.22 36.57 18.99
#